data_AF-A0A7T8CLY6-F1
#
_entry.id   AF-A0A7T8CLY6-F1
#
_cell.length_a   1.000
_cell.length_b   1.000
_cell.length_c   1.000
_cell.angle_alpha   90.00
_cell.angle_beta   90.00
_cell.angle_gamma   90.00
#
_symmetry.space_group_name_H-M   'P 1'
#
loop_
_entity.id
_entity.type
_entity.pdbx_description
1 polymer ?
#
loop_
_entity_poly.entity_id
_entity_poly.type
_entity_poly.pdbx_seq_one_letter_code
_entity_poly.pdbx_strand_id
1 'polypeptide(L)'
;MATPASAPDTRALVADFVGYKLRQKGYVCGAGPGEGPAADPLHQAMRAAGDEFETRFRRTFSDLAAQLHVTPGSAQQRFTQVGLGVAGGQESR
;
A
#
# COMPACT_ATOMS: atom_id res chain seq x y z
N MET A 1 31.55 -17.71 4.09
CA MET A 1 31.42 -16.25 4.30
C MET A 1 30.10 -15.83 3.67
N ALA A 2 29.01 -15.81 4.42
CA ALA A 2 27.71 -15.35 3.92
C ALA A 2 27.62 -13.85 4.18
N THR A 3 27.59 -13.04 3.12
CA THR A 3 27.32 -11.60 3.18
C THR A 3 25.95 -11.37 3.82
N PRO A 4 25.82 -10.46 4.81
CA PRO A 4 24.52 -10.11 5.35
C PRO A 4 23.68 -9.48 4.22
N ALA A 5 22.45 -9.97 4.05
CA ALA A 5 21.51 -9.44 3.07
C ALA A 5 21.39 -7.92 3.27
N SER A 6 21.67 -7.16 2.22
CA SER A 6 21.51 -5.71 2.21
C SER A 6 20.09 -5.37 2.67
N ALA A 7 19.95 -4.36 3.54
CA ALA A 7 18.63 -3.95 4.02
C ALA A 7 17.73 -3.66 2.80
N PRO A 8 16.50 -4.23 2.76
CA PRO A 8 15.61 -4.01 1.64
C PRO A 8 15.32 -2.52 1.50
N ASP A 9 15.38 -2.00 0.27
CA ASP A 9 15.05 -0.61 0.01
C ASP A 9 13.55 -0.40 0.16
N THR A 10 13.12 0.01 1.35
CA THR A 10 11.71 0.21 1.69
C THR A 10 11.06 1.24 0.78
N ARG A 11 11.81 2.25 0.32
CA ARG A 11 11.28 3.30 -0.55
C ARG A 11 10.94 2.74 -1.94
N ALA A 12 11.81 1.91 -2.50
CA ALA A 12 11.57 1.21 -3.77
C ALA A 12 10.35 0.29 -3.65
N LEU A 13 10.24 -0.45 -2.54
CA LEU A 13 9.11 -1.35 -2.29
C LEU A 13 7.77 -0.61 -2.24
N VAL A 14 7.71 0.50 -1.50
CA VAL A 14 6.50 1.32 -1.42
C VAL A 14 6.17 1.98 -2.76
N ALA A 15 7.18 2.51 -3.46
CA ALA A 15 6.98 3.15 -4.77
C ALA A 15 6.45 2.15 -5.82
N ASP A 16 6.98 0.93 -5.83
CA ASP A 16 6.49 -0.15 -6.69
C ASP A 16 5.03 -0.49 -6.39
N PHE A 17 4.70 -0.74 -5.12
CA PHE A 17 3.36 -1.13 -4.72
C PHE A 17 2.31 -0.05 -5.02
N VAL A 18 2.59 1.21 -4.68
CA VAL A 18 1.69 2.34 -4.98
C VAL A 18 1.54 2.51 -6.49
N GLY A 19 2.64 2.45 -7.25
CA GLY A 19 2.60 2.56 -8.72
C GLY A 19 1.81 1.42 -9.38
N TYR A 20 1.93 0.20 -8.87
CA TYR A 20 1.15 -0.95 -9.31
C TYR A 20 -0.35 -0.73 -9.08
N LYS A 21 -0.74 -0.32 -7.87
CA LYS A 21 -2.15 -0.07 -7.52
C LYS A 21 -2.77 1.08 -8.32
N LEU A 22 -2.01 2.17 -8.56
CA LEU A 22 -2.50 3.28 -9.38
C LEU A 22 -2.80 2.87 -10.82
N ARG A 23 -1.95 2.04 -11.42
CA ARG A 23 -2.16 1.48 -12.77
C ARG A 23 -3.31 0.49 -12.80
N GLN A 24 -3.41 -0.39 -11.80
CA GLN A 24 -4.52 -1.34 -11.66
C GLN A 24 -5.88 -0.62 -11.61
N LYS A 25 -5.93 0.60 -11.09
CA LYS A 25 -7.13 1.44 -11.02
C LYS A 25 -7.30 2.43 -12.18
N GLY A 26 -6.35 2.50 -13.11
CA GLY A 26 -6.41 3.39 -14.28
C GLY A 26 -6.07 4.87 -14.00
N TYR A 27 -5.46 5.19 -12.86
CA TYR A 27 -5.07 6.57 -12.52
C TYR A 27 -3.75 7.00 -13.19
N VAL A 28 -2.89 6.05 -13.56
CA VAL A 28 -1.60 6.30 -14.19
C VAL A 28 -1.44 5.33 -15.37
N CYS A 29 -0.87 5.82 -16.47
CA CYS A 29 -0.48 5.02 -17.64
C CYS A 29 1.00 5.24 -17.94
N GLY A 30 1.71 4.19 -18.35
CA GLY A 30 3.10 4.26 -18.83
C GLY A 30 4.19 4.01 -17.77
N ALA A 31 5.43 4.28 -18.19
CA ALA A 31 6.67 3.85 -17.56
C ALA A 31 6.85 4.35 -16.12
N GLY A 32 7.32 3.48 -15.23
CA GLY A 32 7.69 3.82 -13.85
C GLY A 32 7.62 2.64 -12.87
N PRO A 33 7.91 2.86 -11.58
CA PRO A 33 7.80 1.82 -10.55
C PRO A 33 6.40 1.21 -10.53
N GLY A 34 6.30 -0.12 -10.43
CA GLY A 34 5.02 -0.82 -10.52
C GLY A 34 4.52 -1.11 -11.94
N GLU A 35 5.29 -0.77 -12.99
CA GLU A 35 4.99 -1.19 -14.36
C GLU A 35 5.43 -2.63 -14.62
N GLY A 36 4.56 -3.41 -15.26
CA GLY A 36 4.90 -4.78 -15.68
C GLY A 36 5.07 -5.76 -14.51
N PRO A 37 5.73 -6.92 -14.73
CA PRO A 37 5.96 -7.91 -13.70
C PRO A 37 6.82 -7.36 -12.56
N ALA A 38 6.63 -7.89 -11.35
CA ALA A 38 7.40 -7.46 -10.18
C ALA A 38 8.89 -7.78 -10.35
N ALA A 39 9.75 -6.86 -9.89
CA ALA A 39 11.20 -6.96 -10.07
C ALA A 39 11.86 -8.09 -9.26
N ASP A 40 11.26 -8.48 -8.14
CA ASP A 40 11.79 -9.49 -7.22
C ASP A 40 10.63 -10.16 -6.44
N PRO A 41 10.80 -11.38 -5.89
CA PRO A 41 9.78 -12.04 -5.08
C PRO A 41 9.21 -11.21 -3.93
N LEU A 42 9.98 -10.30 -3.32
CA LEU A 42 9.45 -9.40 -2.28
C LEU A 42 8.37 -8.47 -2.82
N HIS A 43 8.61 -7.86 -3.98
CA HIS A 43 7.63 -6.99 -4.64
C HIS A 43 6.39 -7.79 -5.07
N GLN A 44 6.60 -9.00 -5.61
CA GLN A 44 5.50 -9.88 -5.99
C GLN A 44 4.64 -10.26 -4.78
N ALA A 45 5.26 -10.62 -3.65
CA ALA A 45 4.56 -10.98 -2.43
C ALA A 45 3.77 -9.80 -1.86
N MET A 46 4.34 -8.58 -1.88
CA MET A 46 3.62 -7.37 -1.46
C MET A 46 2.41 -7.05 -2.36
N ARG A 47 2.56 -7.15 -3.68
CA ARG A 47 1.46 -6.93 -4.62
C ARG A 47 0.33 -7.95 -4.39
N ALA A 48 0.66 -9.24 -4.31
CA ALA A 48 -0.30 -10.31 -4.07
C ALA A 48 -1.03 -10.16 -2.73
N ALA A 49 -0.30 -9.90 -1.64
CA ALA A 49 -0.90 -9.66 -0.33
C ALA A 49 -1.83 -8.44 -0.34
N GLY A 50 -1.44 -7.36 -1.06
CA GLY A 50 -2.26 -6.17 -1.21
C GLY A 50 -3.52 -6.37 -2.07
N ASP A 51 -3.48 -7.25 -3.07
CA ASP A 51 -4.65 -7.62 -3.88
C ASP A 51 -5.64 -8.48 -3.10
N GLU A 52 -5.13 -9.46 -2.35
CA GLU A 52 -5.92 -10.28 -1.43
C GLU A 52 -6.56 -9.43 -0.33
N PHE A 53 -5.77 -8.54 0.29
CA PHE A 53 -6.25 -7.61 1.32
C PHE A 53 -7.37 -6.71 0.76
N GLU A 54 -7.15 -6.11 -0.40
CA GLU A 54 -8.17 -5.27 -1.03
C GLU A 54 -9.46 -6.05 -1.31
N THR A 55 -9.35 -7.27 -1.84
CA THR A 55 -10.52 -8.11 -2.15
C THR A 55 -11.31 -8.42 -0.89
N ARG A 56 -10.62 -8.81 0.19
CA ARG A 56 -11.23 -9.19 1.47
C ARG A 56 -11.88 -8.03 2.19
N PHE A 57 -11.29 -6.84 2.13
CA PHE A 57 -11.76 -5.65 2.85
C PHE A 57 -12.46 -4.62 1.96
N ARG A 58 -12.73 -4.95 0.69
CA ARG A 58 -13.30 -4.04 -0.32
C ARG A 58 -14.54 -3.29 0.18
N ARG A 59 -15.47 -4.01 0.82
CA ARG A 59 -16.73 -3.44 1.28
C ARG A 59 -16.49 -2.43 2.42
N THR A 60 -15.66 -2.80 3.40
CA THR A 60 -15.28 -1.95 4.53
C THR A 60 -14.51 -0.69 4.09
N PHE A 61 -13.57 -0.82 3.15
CA PHE A 61 -12.81 0.32 2.63
C PHE A 61 -13.64 1.23 1.73
N SER A 62 -14.60 0.69 0.96
CA SER A 62 -15.50 1.53 0.16
C SER A 62 -16.35 2.44 1.05
N ASP A 63 -16.88 1.91 2.15
CA ASP A 63 -17.63 2.68 3.14
C ASP A 63 -16.75 3.74 3.83
N LEU A 64 -15.52 3.39 4.22
CA LEU A 64 -14.58 4.31 4.86
C LEU A 64 -14.07 5.41 3.90
N ALA A 65 -13.75 5.06 2.66
CA ALA A 65 -13.27 6.00 1.66
C ALA A 65 -14.33 7.05 1.30
N ALA A 66 -15.61 6.67 1.27
CA ALA A 66 -16.72 7.59 1.08
C ALA A 66 -16.88 8.60 2.24
N GLN A 67 -16.43 8.25 3.44
CA GLN A 67 -16.50 9.09 4.64
C GLN A 67 -15.24 9.94 4.85
N LEU A 68 -14.14 9.64 4.17
CA LEU A 68 -12.87 10.31 4.38
C LEU A 68 -12.77 11.57 3.51
N HIS A 69 -13.04 12.73 4.11
CA HIS A 69 -12.72 14.02 3.50
C HIS A 69 -11.20 14.24 3.49
N VAL A 70 -10.54 13.82 2.42
CA VAL A 70 -9.11 14.06 2.20
C VAL A 70 -8.91 15.47 1.67
N THR A 71 -8.27 16.33 2.45
CA THR A 71 -7.78 17.65 2.01
C THR A 71 -6.26 17.69 2.13
N PRO A 72 -5.55 18.51 1.32
CA PRO A 72 -4.09 18.58 1.39
C PRO A 72 -3.55 18.85 2.80
N GLY A 73 -4.25 19.68 3.59
CA GLY A 73 -3.87 20.02 4.97
C GLY A 73 -4.16 18.92 6.01
N SER A 74 -4.99 17.93 5.70
CA SER A 74 -5.37 16.86 6.64
C SER A 74 -4.88 15.46 6.25
N ALA A 75 -4.36 15.29 5.02
CA ALA A 75 -3.98 13.99 4.47
C ALA A 75 -2.99 13.22 5.35
N GLN A 76 -1.91 13.88 5.80
CA GLN A 76 -0.89 13.23 6.64
C GLN A 76 -1.43 12.84 8.02
N GLN A 77 -2.19 13.73 8.66
CA GLN A 77 -2.79 13.47 9.97
C GLN A 77 -3.77 12.28 9.91
N ARG A 78 -4.65 12.26 8.91
CA ARG A 78 -5.59 11.16 8.68
C ARG A 78 -4.87 9.85 8.37
N PHE A 79 -3.84 9.87 7.54
CA PHE A 79 -3.03 8.69 7.24
C PHE A 79 -2.38 8.10 8.49
N THR A 80 -1.76 8.94 9.33
CA THR A 80 -1.17 8.50 10.60
C THR A 80 -2.23 7.94 11.53
N GLN A 81 -3.41 8.57 11.65
CA GLN A 81 -4.50 8.07 12.50
C GLN A 81 -4.96 6.68 12.08
N VAL A 82 -5.17 6.44 10.79
CA VAL A 82 -5.59 5.13 10.27
C VAL A 82 -4.47 4.10 10.44
N GLY A 83 -3.23 4.45 10.09
CA GLY A 83 -2.08 3.56 10.23
C GLY A 83 -1.83 3.14 11.67
N LEU A 84 -1.90 4.08 12.61
CA LEU A 84 -1.77 3.81 14.04
C LEU A 84 -2.92 2.95 14.56
N GLY A 85 -4.16 3.19 14.12
CA GLY A 85 -5.32 2.39 14.51
C GLY A 85 -5.25 0.93 14.02
N VAL A 86 -4.65 0.69 12.85
CA VAL A 86 -4.42 -0.66 12.32
C VAL A 86 -3.28 -1.37 13.05
N ALA A 87 -2.18 -0.66 13.34
CA ALA A 87 -1.02 -1.23 14.02
C ALA A 87 -1.20 -1.41 15.54
N GLY A 88 -2.03 -0.56 16.15
CA GLY A 88 -2.29 -0.59 17.60
C GLY A 88 -3.19 -1.74 18.05
N GLY A 89 -3.85 -2.46 17.13
CA GLY A 89 -4.95 -3.35 17.47
C GLY A 89 -6.14 -2.56 18.03
N GLN A 90 -7.36 -2.91 17.65
CA GLN A 90 -8.53 -2.44 18.39
C GLN A 90 -8.52 -3.13 19.76
N GLU A 91 -7.82 -2.55 20.74
CA GLU A 91 -7.99 -2.87 22.16
C GLU A 91 -9.15 -2.05 22.71
N SER A 92 -10.38 -2.47 22.42
CA SER A 92 -11.68 -2.16 23.08
C SER A 92 -12.77 -2.36 22.03
N ARG A 93 -13.74 -3.26 22.18
CA ARG A 93 -14.57 -3.51 23.35
C ARG A 93 -15.45 -4.74 23.12
#